data_AF-A0A0F0GLB8-F1
#
_entry.id   AF-A0A0F0GLB8-F1
#
_cell.length_a   1.000
_cell.length_b   1.000
_cell.length_c   1.000
_cell.angle_alpha   90.00
_cell.angle_beta   90.00
_cell.angle_gamma   90.00
#
_symmetry.space_group_name_H-M   'P 1'
#
loop_
_entity.id
_entity.type
_entity.pdbx_description
1 polymer ?
#
loop_
_entity_poly.entity_id
_entity_poly.type
_entity_poly.pdbx_seq_one_letter_code
_entity_poly.pdbx_strand_id
1 'polypeptide(L)'
;MTKTSLALVVALGTLAAAVSPAQAVSPYSESPSVSHAVRAGASNTAYDVFVGGVKRATYDVSDPAYTIRSTSSADGAQSAVISDFDGTVGRILHAVDRYGKSRFVARGAITSAVYNGSTLAYVDGENVVVDGVQVGRLKGRAPQLLGFTSDGTGLLAVEHPDAADDSTFVGSLVRFDLKSGAAKPLITSGADALYRDFKLVDVRGERHVSFIKHNEIYRCGGAEPQYLGLATEDGVVRSLIGETRNHYRSAVWSTDGARVAYEVMGCVSDKKLGPNQFDGLNGVYVQELGTGKASRVVEGLSFNYALTGLNGSEAVVGSPQKGYVQAAGLKASTLDGQVTTMGRLNRAEYIHQLWDTRNEFNGNSSCGPTSAVIDLVTYQLPNEFGVQVSQPSSHWSKWGRYITDEFSNRGTTFNRAMNDWSRTGSWKGAHGWITGYYCQGNPARPCASWESERDFLARNGAAVQQGNFTPAQVRAFIDQGKFVIMSGSWGSTAGHLSVVIGYHDNGSFYVHDTYGAGTDGSYDGANQLYTWGYIAPVQMWAA
;
A
#
# COMPACT_ATOMS: atom_id res chain seq x y z
N MET A 1 -43.36 -34.91 67.87
CA MET A 1 -42.17 -34.08 68.17
C MET A 1 -41.79 -33.34 66.90
N THR A 2 -41.99 -32.03 66.94
CA THR A 2 -41.84 -31.07 65.84
C THR A 2 -40.37 -30.84 65.50
N LYS A 3 -40.00 -30.98 64.23
CA LYS A 3 -38.76 -30.44 63.67
C LYS A 3 -39.13 -29.55 62.48
N THR A 4 -38.99 -28.25 62.69
CA THR A 4 -39.05 -27.18 61.71
C THR A 4 -37.77 -27.21 60.87
N SER A 5 -37.90 -27.37 59.56
CA SER A 5 -36.80 -27.23 58.61
C SER A 5 -36.88 -25.88 57.93
N LEU A 6 -35.83 -25.09 58.14
CA LEU A 6 -35.57 -23.77 57.59
C LEU A 6 -35.27 -23.91 56.08
N ALA A 7 -36.07 -23.28 55.22
CA ALA A 7 -35.81 -23.21 53.78
C ALA A 7 -34.86 -22.04 53.49
N LEU A 8 -33.64 -22.37 53.05
CA LEU A 8 -32.63 -21.42 52.56
C LEU A 8 -32.90 -21.12 51.08
N VAL A 9 -33.36 -19.91 50.78
CA VAL A 9 -33.53 -19.41 49.40
C VAL A 9 -32.18 -18.89 48.91
N VAL A 10 -31.53 -19.60 48.00
CA VAL A 10 -30.35 -19.13 47.28
C VAL A 10 -30.82 -18.42 46.01
N ALA A 11 -30.71 -17.10 45.99
CA ALA A 11 -30.95 -16.28 44.80
C ALA A 11 -29.71 -16.30 43.90
N LEU A 12 -29.77 -17.08 42.81
CA LEU A 12 -28.81 -17.01 41.70
C LEU A 12 -29.18 -15.83 40.79
N GLY A 13 -28.56 -14.68 41.03
CA GLY A 13 -28.60 -13.54 40.12
C GLY A 13 -27.72 -13.79 38.90
N THR A 14 -28.32 -14.02 37.75
CA THR A 14 -27.63 -14.06 36.45
C THR A 14 -27.41 -12.63 35.95
N LEU A 15 -26.16 -12.17 36.00
CA LEU A 15 -25.71 -10.98 35.28
C LEU A 15 -25.62 -11.32 33.78
N ALA A 16 -26.68 -11.04 33.03
CA ALA A 16 -26.64 -11.04 31.58
C ALA A 16 -25.89 -9.78 31.12
N ALA A 17 -24.64 -9.94 30.68
CA ALA A 17 -23.93 -8.91 29.93
C ALA A 17 -24.65 -8.73 28.58
N ALA A 18 -25.31 -7.60 28.40
CA ALA A 18 -25.89 -7.21 27.12
C ALA A 18 -24.76 -6.85 26.14
N VAL A 19 -24.22 -7.86 25.46
CA VAL A 19 -23.42 -7.66 24.26
C VAL A 19 -24.39 -7.35 23.13
N SER A 20 -24.35 -6.14 22.60
CA SER A 20 -25.11 -5.80 21.40
C SER A 20 -24.73 -6.76 20.28
N PRO A 21 -25.68 -7.48 19.64
CA PRO A 21 -25.35 -8.30 18.49
C PRO A 21 -24.81 -7.39 17.40
N ALA A 22 -23.61 -7.70 16.90
CA ALA A 22 -23.12 -7.14 15.65
C ALA A 22 -24.24 -7.32 14.60
N GLN A 23 -24.72 -6.21 14.04
CA GLN A 23 -25.75 -6.26 13.00
C GLN A 23 -25.23 -7.15 11.88
N ALA A 24 -25.84 -8.33 11.73
CA ALA A 24 -25.60 -9.20 10.61
C ALA A 24 -26.11 -8.48 9.35
N VAL A 25 -25.16 -7.93 8.58
CA VAL A 25 -25.40 -7.36 7.25
C VAL A 25 -26.03 -8.45 6.39
N SER A 26 -27.09 -8.12 5.65
CA SER A 26 -27.83 -9.07 4.81
C SER A 26 -26.88 -9.78 3.82
N PRO A 27 -27.03 -11.10 3.61
CA PRO A 27 -26.13 -11.87 2.75
C PRO A 27 -26.21 -11.37 1.30
N TYR A 28 -25.05 -10.95 0.80
CA TYR A 28 -24.80 -10.44 -0.54
C TYR A 28 -25.08 -11.50 -1.61
N SER A 29 -25.92 -11.17 -2.60
CA SER A 29 -26.18 -11.98 -3.79
C SER A 29 -26.09 -11.06 -4.99
N GLU A 30 -25.00 -11.13 -5.76
CA GLU A 30 -25.05 -11.02 -7.21
C GLU A 30 -23.74 -11.51 -7.87
N SER A 31 -23.88 -12.00 -9.09
CA SER A 31 -22.77 -12.34 -9.99
C SER A 31 -22.07 -11.06 -10.49
N PRO A 32 -20.74 -11.07 -10.67
CA PRO A 32 -19.85 -12.17 -10.34
C PRO A 32 -19.75 -12.32 -8.82
N SER A 33 -19.72 -13.56 -8.35
CA SER A 33 -19.57 -13.90 -6.93
C SER A 33 -18.21 -13.46 -6.41
N VAL A 34 -18.07 -12.19 -6.08
CA VAL A 34 -16.81 -11.65 -5.59
C VAL A 34 -16.43 -12.36 -4.29
N SER A 35 -15.17 -12.80 -4.20
CA SER A 35 -14.62 -13.27 -2.92
C SER A 35 -14.09 -12.09 -2.14
N HIS A 36 -14.33 -12.11 -0.85
CA HIS A 36 -13.80 -11.14 0.08
C HIS A 36 -13.24 -11.88 1.29
N ALA A 37 -11.99 -11.64 1.65
CA ALA A 37 -11.52 -11.97 2.99
C ALA A 37 -11.99 -10.87 3.95
N VAL A 38 -12.34 -11.19 5.19
CA VAL A 38 -12.68 -10.26 6.28
C VAL A 38 -12.06 -10.77 7.57
N ARG A 39 -11.39 -9.93 8.37
CA ARG A 39 -10.78 -10.32 9.65
C ARG A 39 -11.83 -10.98 10.56
N ALA A 40 -11.50 -12.16 11.09
CA ALA A 40 -12.42 -12.99 11.86
C ALA A 40 -12.49 -12.53 13.32
N GLY A 41 -13.46 -11.67 13.64
CA GLY A 41 -13.78 -11.27 15.02
C GLY A 41 -12.61 -10.62 15.76
N ALA A 42 -12.40 -11.03 17.02
CA ALA A 42 -11.36 -10.48 17.91
C ALA A 42 -9.94 -10.98 17.63
N SER A 43 -9.74 -11.83 16.62
CA SER A 43 -8.40 -12.34 16.27
C SER A 43 -7.65 -11.36 15.37
N ASN A 44 -6.42 -11.02 15.77
CA ASN A 44 -5.51 -10.20 14.97
C ASN A 44 -4.77 -10.98 13.88
N THR A 45 -5.05 -12.27 13.70
CA THR A 45 -4.38 -13.10 12.68
C THR A 45 -5.34 -13.97 11.86
N ALA A 46 -6.63 -14.04 12.19
CA ALA A 46 -7.58 -14.88 11.44
C ALA A 46 -8.42 -14.05 10.46
N TYR A 47 -8.72 -14.63 9.30
CA TYR A 47 -9.52 -14.05 8.22
C TYR A 47 -10.56 -15.04 7.70
N ASP A 48 -11.82 -14.63 7.71
CA ASP A 48 -12.95 -15.32 7.10
C ASP A 48 -13.05 -14.97 5.61
N VAL A 49 -13.06 -15.98 4.75
CA VAL A 49 -13.25 -15.82 3.30
C VAL A 49 -14.72 -16.04 2.97
N PHE A 50 -15.35 -14.99 2.44
CA PHE A 50 -16.72 -14.96 1.96
C PHE A 50 -16.75 -15.06 0.43
N VAL A 51 -17.71 -15.80 -0.12
CA VAL A 51 -17.92 -15.94 -1.56
C VAL A 51 -19.42 -15.85 -1.84
N GLY A 52 -19.83 -14.79 -2.54
CA GLY A 52 -21.26 -14.49 -2.73
C GLY A 52 -21.98 -14.35 -1.39
N GLY A 53 -21.41 -13.53 -0.49
CA GLY A 53 -21.99 -13.23 0.82
C GLY A 53 -21.93 -14.35 1.87
N VAL A 54 -21.51 -15.57 1.51
CA VAL A 54 -21.46 -16.72 2.41
C VAL A 54 -20.02 -16.99 2.85
N LYS A 55 -19.78 -17.08 4.16
CA LYS A 55 -18.50 -17.54 4.72
C LYS A 55 -18.21 -18.96 4.26
N ARG A 56 -17.09 -19.15 3.56
CA ARG A 56 -16.63 -20.46 3.07
C ARG A 56 -15.53 -21.04 3.94
N ALA A 57 -14.56 -20.25 4.37
CA ALA A 57 -13.41 -20.75 5.11
C ALA A 57 -12.86 -19.69 6.07
N THR A 58 -12.01 -20.11 7.00
CA THR A 58 -11.20 -19.23 7.85
C THR A 58 -9.74 -19.62 7.68
N TYR A 59 -8.86 -18.63 7.60
CA TYR A 59 -7.42 -18.80 7.45
C TYR A 59 -6.67 -17.91 8.43
N ASP A 60 -5.61 -18.45 9.02
CA ASP A 60 -4.68 -17.68 9.83
C ASP A 60 -3.53 -17.12 8.98
N VAL A 61 -3.02 -15.96 9.39
CA VAL A 61 -1.77 -15.38 8.89
C VAL A 61 -0.70 -15.44 9.98
N SER A 62 0.57 -15.54 9.59
CA SER A 62 1.71 -15.67 10.49
C SER A 62 2.08 -14.37 11.21
N ASP A 63 1.73 -13.23 10.63
CA ASP A 63 2.03 -11.89 11.15
C ASP A 63 0.76 -11.02 11.09
N PRO A 64 0.41 -10.27 12.16
CA PRO A 64 -0.74 -9.35 12.14
C PRO A 64 -0.71 -8.29 11.04
N ALA A 65 0.47 -7.95 10.51
CA ALA A 65 0.65 -7.05 9.37
C ALA A 65 0.32 -7.70 8.03
N TYR A 66 0.27 -9.04 7.96
CA TYR A 66 -0.10 -9.76 6.74
C TYR A 66 -1.62 -9.85 6.58
N THR A 67 -2.02 -10.07 5.34
CA THR A 67 -3.42 -10.14 4.94
C THR A 67 -3.69 -11.39 4.10
N ILE A 68 -4.91 -11.49 3.60
CA ILE A 68 -5.30 -12.51 2.63
C ILE A 68 -5.80 -11.84 1.37
N ARG A 69 -5.36 -12.34 0.22
CA ARG A 69 -5.99 -12.05 -1.08
C ARG A 69 -6.86 -13.22 -1.51
N SER A 70 -8.01 -12.92 -2.07
CA SER A 70 -8.88 -13.94 -2.64
C SER A 70 -9.44 -13.54 -4.00
N THR A 71 -9.68 -14.52 -4.85
CA THR A 71 -10.35 -14.35 -6.15
C THR A 71 -11.26 -15.54 -6.41
N SER A 72 -12.49 -15.29 -6.84
CA SER A 72 -13.45 -16.35 -7.16
C SER A 72 -13.51 -16.65 -8.66
N SER A 73 -13.95 -17.86 -9.00
CA SER A 73 -14.55 -18.12 -10.30
C SER A 73 -15.80 -17.28 -10.51
N ALA A 74 -16.15 -17.00 -11.76
CA ALA A 74 -17.31 -16.16 -12.10
C ALA A 74 -18.64 -16.70 -11.54
N ASP A 75 -18.76 -18.02 -11.43
CA ASP A 75 -19.92 -18.73 -10.89
C ASP A 75 -19.88 -18.93 -9.36
N GLY A 76 -18.77 -18.58 -8.71
CA GLY A 76 -18.58 -18.70 -7.26
C GLY A 76 -18.43 -20.12 -6.76
N ALA A 77 -18.25 -21.08 -7.68
CA ALA A 77 -18.04 -22.46 -7.32
C ALA A 77 -16.67 -22.69 -6.67
N GLN A 78 -15.68 -21.86 -6.98
CA GLN A 78 -14.30 -21.93 -6.50
C GLN A 78 -13.78 -20.54 -6.10
N SER A 79 -12.87 -20.52 -5.14
CA SER A 79 -12.07 -19.35 -4.80
C SER A 79 -10.62 -19.71 -4.52
N ALA A 80 -9.71 -18.88 -5.00
CA ALA A 80 -8.29 -18.95 -4.74
C ALA A 80 -8.04 -18.05 -3.53
N VAL A 81 -7.26 -18.53 -2.57
CA VAL A 81 -6.95 -17.82 -1.33
C VAL A 81 -5.44 -17.84 -1.15
N ILE A 82 -4.84 -16.66 -1.21
CA ILE A 82 -3.42 -16.42 -0.97
C ILE A 82 -3.28 -15.91 0.46
N SER A 83 -2.71 -16.72 1.35
CA SER A 83 -2.45 -16.33 2.75
C SER A 83 -1.05 -15.77 2.94
N ASP A 84 -0.83 -15.12 4.09
CA ASP A 84 0.40 -14.41 4.43
C ASP A 84 0.79 -13.37 3.39
N PHE A 85 -0.20 -12.66 2.83
CA PHE A 85 0.02 -11.67 1.80
C PHE A 85 0.55 -10.37 2.41
N ASP A 86 1.80 -10.03 2.10
CA ASP A 86 2.54 -8.89 2.67
C ASP A 86 2.31 -7.56 1.93
N GLY A 87 1.36 -7.54 1.00
CA GLY A 87 1.12 -6.42 0.09
C GLY A 87 1.75 -6.62 -1.30
N THR A 88 2.72 -7.52 -1.43
CA THR A 88 3.45 -7.83 -2.66
C THR A 88 3.24 -9.29 -3.07
N VAL A 89 3.50 -10.22 -2.16
CA VAL A 89 3.36 -11.67 -2.37
C VAL A 89 2.76 -12.33 -1.14
N GLY A 90 2.15 -13.50 -1.31
CA GLY A 90 1.77 -14.38 -0.22
C GLY A 90 2.52 -15.69 -0.27
N ARG A 91 2.47 -16.42 0.84
CA ARG A 91 3.32 -17.62 1.05
C ARG A 91 2.64 -18.91 0.59
N ILE A 92 1.32 -18.98 0.68
CA ILE A 92 0.56 -20.21 0.46
C ILE A 92 -0.69 -19.90 -0.37
N LEU A 93 -0.94 -20.72 -1.38
CA LEU A 93 -2.15 -20.68 -2.20
C LEU A 93 -3.04 -21.88 -1.88
N HIS A 94 -4.30 -21.61 -1.57
CA HIS A 94 -5.37 -22.57 -1.41
C HIS A 94 -6.46 -22.39 -2.47
N ALA A 95 -7.13 -23.47 -2.83
CA ALA A 95 -8.41 -23.45 -3.53
C ALA A 95 -9.52 -23.84 -2.53
N VAL A 96 -10.62 -23.10 -2.52
CA VAL A 96 -11.79 -23.32 -1.65
C VAL A 96 -13.01 -23.49 -2.52
N ASP A 97 -13.75 -24.57 -2.35
CA ASP A 97 -15.00 -24.76 -3.07
C ASP A 97 -16.18 -24.04 -2.38
N ARG A 98 -17.33 -24.02 -3.05
CA ARG A 98 -18.58 -23.46 -2.50
C ARG A 98 -19.04 -24.10 -1.19
N TYR A 99 -18.51 -25.25 -0.79
CA TYR A 99 -18.85 -25.90 0.48
C TYR A 99 -17.86 -25.59 1.59
N GLY A 100 -16.85 -24.75 1.31
CA GLY A 100 -15.80 -24.42 2.28
C GLY A 100 -14.68 -25.45 2.35
N LYS A 101 -14.68 -26.46 1.47
CA LYS A 101 -13.60 -27.44 1.43
C LYS A 101 -12.36 -26.78 0.83
N SER A 102 -11.31 -26.66 1.65
CA SER A 102 -10.02 -26.14 1.24
C SER A 102 -9.11 -27.25 0.72
N ARG A 103 -8.35 -26.94 -0.33
CA ARG A 103 -7.28 -27.76 -0.91
C ARG A 103 -6.03 -26.91 -1.06
N PHE A 104 -4.90 -27.40 -0.55
CA PHE A 104 -3.59 -26.81 -0.82
C PHE A 104 -3.26 -26.89 -2.32
N VAL A 105 -2.77 -25.78 -2.89
CA VAL A 105 -2.38 -25.70 -4.30
C VAL A 105 -0.86 -25.53 -4.41
N ALA A 106 -0.30 -24.50 -3.76
CA ALA A 106 1.11 -24.17 -3.90
C ALA A 106 1.67 -23.45 -2.65
N ARG A 107 3.00 -23.48 -2.51
CA ARG A 107 3.77 -22.69 -1.55
C ARG A 107 4.91 -22.02 -2.31
N GLY A 108 5.05 -20.71 -2.17
CA GLY A 108 6.00 -19.91 -2.93
C GLY A 108 5.83 -18.42 -2.66
N ALA A 109 6.29 -17.58 -3.58
CA ALA A 109 6.06 -16.14 -3.59
C ALA A 109 4.83 -15.84 -4.46
N ILE A 110 3.65 -16.25 -3.99
CA ILE A 110 2.41 -16.20 -4.77
C ILE A 110 1.90 -14.77 -4.89
N THR A 111 1.93 -14.18 -6.07
CA THR A 111 1.60 -12.76 -6.27
C THR A 111 0.12 -12.53 -6.57
N SER A 112 -0.49 -13.46 -7.31
CA SER A 112 -1.85 -13.36 -7.84
C SER A 112 -2.38 -14.72 -8.31
N ALA A 113 -3.70 -14.86 -8.36
CA ALA A 113 -4.38 -16.05 -8.85
C ALA A 113 -5.74 -15.70 -9.46
N VAL A 114 -6.12 -16.34 -10.56
CA VAL A 114 -7.37 -16.10 -11.30
C VAL A 114 -7.96 -17.40 -11.84
N TYR A 115 -9.28 -17.45 -11.98
CA TYR A 115 -10.01 -18.60 -12.53
C TYR A 115 -10.58 -18.33 -13.91
N ASN A 116 -10.69 -19.39 -14.71
CA ASN A 116 -11.60 -19.51 -15.85
C ASN A 116 -12.34 -20.85 -15.78
N GLY A 117 -13.62 -20.82 -15.38
CA GLY A 117 -14.34 -22.03 -14.99
C GLY A 117 -13.61 -22.73 -13.82
N SER A 118 -13.21 -23.98 -14.04
CA SER A 118 -12.43 -24.77 -13.07
C SER A 118 -10.91 -24.62 -13.21
N THR A 119 -10.42 -24.00 -14.28
CA THR A 119 -8.99 -23.84 -14.52
C THR A 119 -8.44 -22.69 -13.68
N LEU A 120 -7.36 -22.96 -12.96
CA LEU A 120 -6.68 -22.00 -12.08
C LEU A 120 -5.35 -21.59 -12.70
N ALA A 121 -5.17 -20.29 -12.92
CA ALA A 121 -3.87 -19.69 -13.18
C ALA A 121 -3.38 -18.93 -11.95
N TYR A 122 -2.10 -19.01 -11.65
CA TYR A 122 -1.46 -18.21 -10.60
C TYR A 122 -0.01 -17.89 -10.98
N VAL A 123 0.58 -16.96 -10.24
CA VAL A 123 1.99 -16.59 -10.41
C VAL A 123 2.75 -16.83 -9.12
N ASP A 124 3.88 -17.54 -9.23
CA ASP A 124 4.85 -17.79 -8.16
C ASP A 124 6.19 -17.13 -8.49
N GLY A 125 6.47 -16.00 -7.84
CA GLY A 125 7.52 -15.08 -8.22
C GLY A 125 7.27 -14.51 -9.61
N GLU A 126 8.01 -15.02 -10.60
CA GLU A 126 7.83 -14.69 -12.03
C GLU A 126 7.17 -15.83 -12.82
N ASN A 127 7.02 -17.02 -12.24
CA ASN A 127 6.56 -18.20 -12.98
C ASN A 127 5.04 -18.18 -13.10
N VAL A 128 4.53 -18.24 -14.33
CA VAL A 128 3.10 -18.41 -14.60
C VAL A 128 2.77 -19.89 -14.58
N VAL A 129 1.84 -20.29 -13.72
CA VAL A 129 1.41 -21.68 -13.55
C VAL A 129 -0.07 -21.78 -13.86
N VAL A 130 -0.45 -22.74 -14.71
CA VAL A 130 -1.84 -23.05 -15.06
C VAL A 130 -2.10 -24.52 -14.75
N ASP A 131 -3.10 -24.79 -13.91
CA ASP A 131 -3.49 -26.13 -13.45
C ASP A 131 -2.30 -26.97 -12.96
N GLY A 132 -1.35 -26.32 -12.29
CA GLY A 132 -0.15 -26.94 -11.70
C GLY A 132 1.03 -27.10 -12.66
N VAL A 133 0.91 -26.66 -13.92
CA VAL A 133 1.98 -26.71 -14.92
C VAL A 133 2.52 -25.30 -15.17
N GLN A 134 3.84 -25.12 -15.05
CA GLN A 134 4.48 -23.86 -15.43
C GLN A 134 4.42 -23.69 -16.95
N VAL A 135 3.81 -22.61 -17.41
CA VAL A 135 3.59 -22.31 -18.84
C VAL A 135 4.48 -21.18 -19.36
N GLY A 136 5.17 -20.44 -18.49
CA GLY A 136 6.14 -19.42 -18.87
C GLY A 136 6.48 -18.48 -17.72
N ARG A 137 6.92 -17.25 -18.03
CA ARG A 137 7.31 -16.25 -17.03
C ARG A 137 6.77 -14.85 -17.36
N LEU A 138 6.34 -14.13 -16.33
CA LEU A 138 6.07 -12.70 -16.34
C LEU A 138 7.21 -12.00 -15.62
N LYS A 139 7.74 -10.93 -16.21
CA LYS A 139 8.89 -10.22 -15.65
C LYS A 139 8.48 -9.27 -14.55
N GLY A 140 9.44 -8.99 -13.67
CA GLY A 140 9.42 -7.85 -12.76
C GLY A 140 8.86 -8.17 -11.39
N ARG A 141 8.63 -7.12 -10.59
CA ARG A 141 8.31 -7.27 -9.18
C ARG A 141 6.82 -7.51 -8.97
N ALA A 142 6.47 -8.69 -8.47
CA ALA A 142 5.09 -9.05 -8.13
C ALA A 142 4.09 -8.90 -9.29
N PRO A 143 4.35 -9.53 -10.45
CA PRO A 143 3.42 -9.52 -11.58
C PRO A 143 2.02 -9.96 -11.15
N GLN A 144 0.99 -9.30 -11.66
CA GLN A 144 -0.39 -9.55 -11.26
C GLN A 144 -1.23 -10.05 -12.43
N LEU A 145 -1.83 -11.23 -12.30
CA LEU A 145 -2.86 -11.71 -13.22
C LEU A 145 -4.16 -10.92 -13.00
N LEU A 146 -4.74 -10.44 -14.09
CA LEU A 146 -6.06 -9.79 -14.11
C LEU A 146 -7.17 -10.78 -14.46
N GLY A 147 -6.88 -11.75 -15.34
CA GLY A 147 -7.81 -12.81 -15.74
C GLY A 147 -7.42 -13.45 -17.07
N PHE A 148 -8.22 -14.43 -17.51
CA PHE A 148 -8.08 -15.05 -18.82
C PHE A 148 -8.65 -14.16 -19.92
N THR A 149 -8.02 -14.19 -21.10
CA THR A 149 -8.55 -13.54 -22.29
C THR A 149 -9.87 -14.20 -22.71
N SER A 150 -10.77 -13.44 -23.34
CA SER A 150 -12.08 -13.98 -23.76
C SER A 150 -12.00 -15.15 -24.74
N ASP A 151 -10.93 -15.21 -25.54
CA ASP A 151 -10.66 -16.33 -26.45
C ASP A 151 -10.00 -17.56 -25.78
N GLY A 152 -9.68 -17.47 -24.48
CA GLY A 152 -9.07 -18.55 -23.70
C GLY A 152 -7.63 -18.90 -24.10
N THR A 153 -7.01 -18.15 -25.02
CA THR A 153 -5.65 -18.43 -25.51
C THR A 153 -4.55 -17.81 -24.63
N GLY A 154 -4.92 -16.89 -23.75
CA GLY A 154 -3.97 -16.10 -22.99
C GLY A 154 -4.47 -15.67 -21.60
N LEU A 155 -3.60 -14.94 -20.92
CA LEU A 155 -3.88 -14.22 -19.68
C LEU A 155 -3.62 -12.73 -19.90
N LEU A 156 -4.42 -11.88 -19.28
CA LEU A 156 -4.10 -10.48 -19.08
C LEU A 156 -3.37 -10.33 -17.76
N ALA A 157 -2.26 -9.60 -17.77
CA ALA A 157 -1.43 -9.40 -16.60
C ALA A 157 -0.87 -7.98 -16.54
N VAL A 158 -0.43 -7.59 -15.36
CA VAL A 158 0.34 -6.38 -15.11
C VAL A 158 1.75 -6.79 -14.75
N GLU A 159 2.72 -6.32 -15.53
CA GLU A 159 4.13 -6.40 -15.16
C GLU A 159 4.54 -5.08 -14.52
N HIS A 160 5.18 -5.15 -13.36
CA HIS A 160 5.81 -3.99 -12.75
C HIS A 160 7.30 -4.07 -13.06
N PRO A 161 7.88 -3.11 -13.82
CA PRO A 161 9.28 -3.18 -14.20
C PRO A 161 10.17 -3.36 -12.96
N ASP A 162 11.17 -4.21 -13.09
CA ASP A 162 12.23 -4.29 -12.08
C ASP A 162 13.07 -3.03 -12.19
N ALA A 163 13.46 -2.48 -11.03
CA ALA A 163 14.11 -1.18 -10.91
C ALA A 163 15.38 -1.02 -11.80
N ALA A 164 15.97 -2.13 -12.23
CA ALA A 164 17.15 -2.19 -13.09
C ALA A 164 16.97 -1.71 -14.54
N ASP A 165 15.74 -1.46 -15.01
CA ASP A 165 15.49 -1.03 -16.40
C ASP A 165 15.31 0.49 -16.62
N ASP A 166 15.61 1.31 -15.59
CA ASP A 166 15.50 2.79 -15.59
C ASP A 166 14.10 3.33 -15.94
N SER A 167 13.07 2.48 -16.04
CA SER A 167 11.70 2.90 -16.31
C SER A 167 10.96 3.23 -15.00
N THR A 168 10.00 4.14 -15.08
CA THR A 168 9.12 4.49 -13.95
C THR A 168 8.43 3.25 -13.40
N PHE A 169 8.40 3.07 -12.07
CA PHE A 169 7.83 1.96 -11.27
C PHE A 169 6.31 1.69 -11.45
N VAL A 170 5.77 1.98 -12.62
CA VAL A 170 4.34 1.92 -12.89
C VAL A 170 4.06 0.70 -13.77
N GLY A 171 3.01 -0.03 -13.42
CA GLY A 171 2.63 -1.25 -14.12
C GLY A 171 2.44 -1.03 -15.63
N SER A 172 2.73 -2.06 -16.40
CA SER A 172 2.40 -2.16 -17.81
C SER A 172 1.43 -3.32 -18.00
N LEU A 173 0.37 -3.10 -18.76
CA LEU A 173 -0.56 -4.15 -19.16
C LEU A 173 0.10 -5.00 -20.25
N VAL A 174 0.11 -6.31 -20.04
CA VAL A 174 0.61 -7.29 -21.00
C VAL A 174 -0.43 -8.37 -21.27
N ARG A 175 -0.32 -8.99 -22.44
CA ARG A 175 -1.00 -10.22 -22.81
C ARG A 175 -0.01 -11.37 -22.80
N PHE A 176 -0.21 -12.33 -21.92
CA PHE A 176 0.58 -13.55 -21.82
C PHE A 176 -0.06 -14.65 -22.66
N ASP A 177 0.69 -15.19 -23.63
CA ASP A 177 0.23 -16.27 -24.51
C ASP A 177 0.51 -17.63 -23.87
N LEU A 178 -0.55 -18.42 -23.63
CA LEU A 178 -0.43 -19.70 -22.92
C LEU A 178 0.32 -20.77 -23.71
N LYS A 179 0.41 -20.64 -25.05
CA LYS A 179 1.05 -21.62 -25.91
C LYS A 179 2.57 -21.43 -25.99
N SER A 180 3.01 -20.20 -26.12
CA SER A 180 4.43 -19.83 -26.26
C SER A 180 5.08 -19.46 -24.93
N GLY A 181 4.29 -19.12 -23.91
CA GLY A 181 4.79 -18.64 -22.62
C GLY A 181 5.35 -17.21 -22.68
N ALA A 182 5.05 -16.46 -23.74
CA ALA A 182 5.55 -15.11 -23.96
C ALA A 182 4.55 -14.03 -23.53
N ALA A 183 5.05 -12.96 -22.91
CA ALA A 183 4.28 -11.76 -22.60
C ALA A 183 4.48 -10.69 -23.68
N LYS A 184 3.38 -10.17 -24.23
CA LYS A 184 3.36 -9.07 -25.20
C LYS A 184 2.82 -7.81 -24.52
N PRO A 185 3.56 -6.69 -24.51
CA PRO A 185 3.05 -5.41 -24.03
C PRO A 185 1.82 -4.95 -24.81
N LEU A 186 0.81 -4.46 -24.09
CA LEU A 186 -0.41 -3.88 -24.64
C LEU A 186 -0.50 -2.38 -24.35
N ILE A 187 -0.30 -1.99 -23.09
CA ILE A 187 -0.26 -0.60 -22.64
C ILE A 187 0.93 -0.45 -21.71
N THR A 188 1.91 0.35 -22.12
CA THR A 188 3.17 0.51 -21.41
C THR A 188 3.26 1.88 -20.77
N SER A 189 3.64 1.89 -19.49
CA SER A 189 3.99 3.13 -18.80
C SER A 189 5.35 3.65 -19.30
N GLY A 190 5.47 4.95 -19.51
CA GLY A 190 6.69 5.62 -19.97
C GLY A 190 6.75 7.08 -19.50
N ALA A 191 7.72 7.83 -20.03
CA ALA A 191 7.97 9.21 -19.59
C ALA A 191 6.77 10.16 -19.74
N ASP A 192 5.94 9.95 -20.76
CA ASP A 192 4.82 10.84 -21.08
C ASP A 192 3.48 10.36 -20.48
N ALA A 193 3.37 9.09 -20.14
CA ALA A 193 2.13 8.49 -19.65
C ALA A 193 2.40 7.28 -18.77
N LEU A 194 1.76 7.28 -17.61
CA LEU A 194 1.82 6.27 -16.57
C LEU A 194 0.42 5.70 -16.39
N TYR A 195 0.33 4.37 -16.30
CA TYR A 195 -0.92 3.66 -16.23
C TYR A 195 -0.98 2.78 -14.99
N ARG A 196 -2.00 2.93 -14.17
CA ARG A 196 -2.16 2.16 -12.91
C ARG A 196 -3.57 1.69 -12.70
N ASP A 197 -3.80 0.96 -11.61
CA ASP A 197 -5.12 0.44 -11.22
C ASP A 197 -5.78 -0.37 -12.34
N PHE A 198 -5.00 -1.22 -13.01
CA PHE A 198 -5.54 -2.10 -14.05
C PHE A 198 -6.50 -3.10 -13.42
N LYS A 199 -7.73 -3.15 -13.94
CA LYS A 199 -8.74 -4.14 -13.52
C LYS A 199 -9.46 -4.69 -14.73
N LEU A 200 -9.74 -5.99 -14.70
CA LEU A 200 -10.61 -6.61 -15.68
C LEU A 200 -12.06 -6.24 -15.34
N VAL A 201 -12.79 -5.73 -16.33
CA VAL A 201 -14.19 -5.32 -16.18
C VAL A 201 -14.98 -5.80 -17.39
N ASP A 202 -16.19 -6.31 -17.17
CA ASP A 202 -17.11 -6.60 -18.26
C ASP A 202 -18.05 -5.40 -18.41
N VAL A 203 -18.11 -4.80 -19.60
CA VAL A 203 -18.87 -3.59 -19.89
C VAL A 203 -19.70 -3.84 -21.14
N ARG A 204 -21.03 -3.78 -21.01
CA ARG A 204 -22.00 -4.10 -22.08
C ARG A 204 -21.82 -5.49 -22.68
N GLY A 205 -21.45 -6.46 -21.84
CA GLY A 205 -21.20 -7.84 -22.25
C GLY A 205 -19.85 -8.04 -22.97
N GLU A 206 -19.02 -7.01 -23.08
CA GLU A 206 -17.68 -7.08 -23.64
C GLU A 206 -16.62 -6.91 -22.55
N ARG A 207 -15.58 -7.74 -22.59
CA ARG A 207 -14.49 -7.69 -21.64
C ARG A 207 -13.51 -6.56 -21.98
N HIS A 208 -13.17 -5.78 -20.96
CA HIS A 208 -12.32 -4.61 -21.03
C HIS A 208 -11.32 -4.61 -19.88
N VAL A 209 -10.28 -3.77 -20.02
CA VAL A 209 -9.36 -3.43 -18.94
C VAL A 209 -9.56 -1.96 -18.58
N SER A 210 -10.00 -1.70 -17.35
CA SER A 210 -10.02 -0.33 -16.80
C SER A 210 -8.65 0.05 -16.27
N PHE A 211 -8.30 1.32 -16.33
CA PHE A 211 -7.05 1.86 -15.78
C PHE A 211 -7.20 3.34 -15.40
N ILE A 212 -6.22 3.85 -14.67
CA ILE A 212 -6.01 5.28 -14.43
C ILE A 212 -4.78 5.70 -15.23
N LYS A 213 -4.95 6.68 -16.13
CA LYS A 213 -3.85 7.31 -16.85
C LYS A 213 -3.43 8.58 -16.14
N HIS A 214 -2.13 8.76 -15.96
CA HIS A 214 -1.51 9.96 -15.43
C HIS A 214 -0.16 10.20 -16.11
N ASN A 215 0.57 11.26 -15.77
CA ASN A 215 1.91 11.53 -16.30
C ASN A 215 3.01 11.51 -15.22
N GLU A 216 2.67 11.45 -13.93
CA GLU A 216 3.67 11.44 -12.83
C GLU A 216 3.32 10.42 -11.72
N ILE A 217 4.28 9.70 -11.12
CA ILE A 217 3.90 8.56 -10.24
C ILE A 217 3.12 9.05 -8.98
N TYR A 218 3.51 10.19 -8.39
CA TYR A 218 2.98 10.66 -7.09
C TYR A 218 2.78 12.18 -6.96
N ARG A 219 2.84 12.95 -8.06
CA ARG A 219 2.62 14.39 -7.98
C ARG A 219 1.15 14.73 -7.93
N CYS A 220 0.75 15.26 -6.79
CA CYS A 220 -0.40 16.14 -6.71
C CYS A 220 -0.07 17.44 -7.46
N GLY A 221 -0.88 17.82 -8.46
CA GLY A 221 -0.74 19.11 -9.16
C GLY A 221 0.23 19.14 -10.34
N GLY A 222 0.40 18.03 -11.07
CA GLY A 222 1.05 18.02 -12.38
C GLY A 222 0.34 18.95 -13.39
N ALA A 223 1.07 19.38 -14.42
CA ALA A 223 0.51 20.24 -15.47
C ALA A 223 -0.57 19.52 -16.30
N GLU A 224 -0.42 18.21 -16.46
CA GLU A 224 -1.36 17.36 -17.19
C GLU A 224 -2.40 16.75 -16.25
N PRO A 225 -3.65 16.60 -16.73
CA PRO A 225 -4.70 15.95 -15.96
C PRO A 225 -4.57 14.42 -15.95
N GLN A 226 -5.23 13.80 -14.97
CA GLN A 226 -5.47 12.35 -14.91
C GLN A 226 -6.79 12.00 -15.59
N TYR A 227 -6.88 10.76 -16.05
CA TYR A 227 -8.06 10.21 -16.71
C TYR A 227 -8.39 8.82 -16.19
N LEU A 228 -9.68 8.50 -16.15
CA LEU A 228 -10.17 7.13 -16.04
C LEU A 228 -10.30 6.56 -17.45
N GLY A 229 -9.68 5.40 -17.69
CA GLY A 229 -9.62 4.78 -19.00
C GLY A 229 -10.25 3.40 -19.08
N LEU A 230 -10.70 3.06 -20.29
CA LEU A 230 -11.07 1.69 -20.68
C LEU A 230 -10.31 1.33 -21.94
N ALA A 231 -9.73 0.14 -21.97
CA ALA A 231 -9.13 -0.48 -23.13
C ALA A 231 -9.74 -1.86 -23.41
N THR A 232 -9.64 -2.28 -24.66
CA THR A 232 -9.91 -3.68 -25.05
C THR A 232 -8.84 -4.62 -24.50
N GLU A 233 -9.09 -5.93 -24.54
CA GLU A 233 -8.09 -6.96 -24.20
C GLU A 233 -6.85 -6.94 -25.11
N ASP A 234 -6.90 -6.24 -26.25
CA ASP A 234 -5.77 -6.05 -27.15
C ASP A 234 -5.06 -4.70 -26.95
N GLY A 235 -5.38 -3.96 -25.88
CA GLY A 235 -4.70 -2.72 -25.51
C GLY A 235 -5.22 -1.46 -26.23
N VAL A 236 -6.22 -1.59 -27.11
CA VAL A 236 -6.81 -0.41 -27.76
C VAL A 236 -7.64 0.37 -26.75
N VAL A 237 -7.21 1.60 -26.44
CA VAL A 237 -7.94 2.53 -25.57
C VAL A 237 -9.23 2.97 -26.26
N ARG A 238 -10.37 2.66 -25.64
CA ARG A 238 -11.72 2.98 -26.14
C ARG A 238 -12.25 4.29 -25.59
N SER A 239 -11.91 4.62 -24.35
CA SER A 239 -12.45 5.78 -23.65
C SER A 239 -11.45 6.33 -22.65
N LEU A 240 -11.45 7.66 -22.52
CA LEU A 240 -10.82 8.42 -21.44
C LEU A 240 -11.84 9.43 -20.95
N ILE A 241 -12.17 9.39 -19.66
CA ILE A 241 -13.16 10.27 -19.04
C ILE A 241 -12.63 10.84 -17.72
N GLY A 242 -13.39 11.77 -17.16
CA GLY A 242 -13.12 12.30 -15.82
C GLY A 242 -11.81 13.07 -15.78
N GLU A 243 -11.60 14.03 -16.68
CA GLU A 243 -10.40 14.84 -16.62
C GLU A 243 -10.30 15.56 -15.26
N THR A 244 -9.17 15.37 -14.56
CA THR A 244 -8.96 16.03 -13.25
C THR A 244 -7.49 16.31 -12.99
N ARG A 245 -7.19 17.44 -12.34
CA ARG A 245 -5.86 17.73 -11.78
C ARG A 245 -5.66 17.16 -10.37
N ASN A 246 -6.70 16.49 -9.87
CA ASN A 246 -6.69 15.79 -8.59
C ASN A 246 -6.29 14.33 -8.79
N HIS A 247 -6.14 13.58 -7.72
CA HIS A 247 -5.61 12.22 -7.79
C HIS A 247 -6.75 11.19 -7.76
N TYR A 248 -6.90 10.40 -8.81
CA TYR A 248 -7.74 9.20 -8.77
C TYR A 248 -7.01 8.07 -8.05
N ARG A 249 -7.64 7.46 -7.03
CA ARG A 249 -7.06 6.31 -6.31
C ARG A 249 -7.49 4.97 -6.91
N SER A 250 -8.75 4.88 -7.33
CA SER A 250 -9.40 3.66 -7.80
C SER A 250 -10.57 4.01 -8.69
N ALA A 251 -10.88 3.16 -9.67
CA ALA A 251 -12.16 3.18 -10.39
C ALA A 251 -12.76 1.79 -10.57
N VAL A 252 -14.09 1.74 -10.68
CA VAL A 252 -14.87 0.53 -10.97
C VAL A 252 -15.99 0.89 -11.93
N TRP A 253 -16.20 0.07 -12.96
CA TRP A 253 -17.19 0.30 -14.01
C TRP A 253 -18.41 -0.59 -13.80
N SER A 254 -19.60 -0.06 -14.09
CA SER A 254 -20.82 -0.88 -14.07
C SER A 254 -20.85 -1.82 -15.26
N THR A 255 -21.46 -3.00 -15.08
CA THR A 255 -21.54 -4.03 -16.12
C THR A 255 -22.35 -3.61 -17.33
N ASP A 256 -23.33 -2.74 -17.15
CA ASP A 256 -24.11 -2.11 -18.23
C ASP A 256 -23.35 -1.00 -18.98
N GLY A 257 -22.18 -0.58 -18.48
CA GLY A 257 -21.42 0.54 -19.03
C GLY A 257 -22.16 1.87 -19.02
N ALA A 258 -23.13 2.04 -18.12
CA ALA A 258 -23.81 3.30 -17.90
C ALA A 258 -23.10 4.17 -16.86
N ARG A 259 -22.28 3.57 -15.97
CA ARG A 259 -21.69 4.25 -14.81
C ARG A 259 -20.23 3.89 -14.58
N VAL A 260 -19.55 4.80 -13.90
CA VAL A 260 -18.26 4.55 -13.26
C VAL A 260 -18.32 5.07 -11.83
N ALA A 261 -17.85 4.27 -10.87
CA ALA A 261 -17.53 4.73 -9.54
C ALA A 261 -16.04 5.00 -9.46
N TYR A 262 -15.63 6.04 -8.75
CA TYR A 262 -14.22 6.37 -8.57
C TYR A 262 -13.93 7.10 -7.26
N GLU A 263 -12.70 6.98 -6.79
CA GLU A 263 -12.18 7.69 -5.63
C GLU A 263 -11.32 8.88 -6.06
N VAL A 264 -11.65 10.08 -5.59
CA VAL A 264 -10.85 11.30 -5.82
C VAL A 264 -10.25 11.79 -4.52
N MET A 265 -8.96 12.09 -4.58
CA MET A 265 -8.21 12.79 -3.57
C MET A 265 -7.74 14.15 -4.10
N GLY A 266 -8.07 15.21 -3.39
CA GLY A 266 -7.64 16.57 -3.69
C GLY A 266 -6.13 16.74 -3.57
N CYS A 267 -5.57 17.45 -4.54
CA CYS A 267 -4.15 17.74 -4.62
C CYS A 267 -3.84 19.06 -3.91
N VAL A 268 -3.12 19.03 -2.78
CA VAL A 268 -2.64 20.24 -2.08
C VAL A 268 -1.76 21.07 -3.01
N SER A 269 -2.36 22.11 -3.60
CA SER A 269 -1.69 23.03 -4.51
C SER A 269 -1.41 24.38 -3.83
N ASP A 270 -2.23 24.79 -2.86
CA ASP A 270 -1.99 25.96 -2.03
C ASP A 270 -1.66 25.56 -0.59
N LYS A 271 -0.41 25.83 -0.19
CA LYS A 271 0.13 25.55 1.15
C LYS A 271 -0.47 26.45 2.24
N LYS A 272 -1.18 27.53 1.86
CA LYS A 272 -1.82 28.47 2.80
C LYS A 272 -3.21 28.03 3.22
N LEU A 273 -3.85 27.17 2.43
CA LEU A 273 -5.16 26.61 2.74
C LEU A 273 -4.96 25.32 3.54
N GLY A 274 -5.65 25.20 4.68
CA GLY A 274 -5.58 24.03 5.54
C GLY A 274 -6.09 22.74 4.86
N PRO A 275 -5.99 21.57 5.52
CA PRO A 275 -6.38 20.28 4.94
C PRO A 275 -7.85 20.20 4.51
N ASN A 276 -8.72 20.99 5.15
CA ASN A 276 -10.15 21.06 4.86
C ASN A 276 -10.46 21.67 3.47
N GLN A 277 -9.46 22.22 2.77
CA GLN A 277 -9.64 22.80 1.45
C GLN A 277 -10.20 21.80 0.42
N PHE A 278 -10.07 20.50 0.67
CA PHE A 278 -10.59 19.45 -0.20
C PHE A 278 -11.74 18.65 0.40
N ASP A 279 -12.33 19.06 1.53
CA ASP A 279 -13.47 18.32 2.11
C ASP A 279 -14.67 18.27 1.15
N GLY A 280 -14.80 19.27 0.27
CA GLY A 280 -15.79 19.30 -0.81
C GLY A 280 -15.47 18.38 -2.00
N LEU A 281 -14.24 17.90 -2.12
CA LEU A 281 -13.72 17.15 -3.26
C LEU A 281 -13.35 15.70 -2.93
N ASN A 282 -12.80 15.47 -1.74
CA ASN A 282 -12.41 14.14 -1.31
C ASN A 282 -13.65 13.28 -1.18
N GLY A 283 -13.64 12.11 -1.82
CA GLY A 283 -14.81 11.26 -1.81
C GLY A 283 -14.79 10.10 -2.79
N VAL A 284 -15.82 9.28 -2.64
CA VAL A 284 -16.24 8.32 -3.67
C VAL A 284 -17.37 8.97 -4.46
N TYR A 285 -17.25 8.91 -5.78
CA TYR A 285 -18.23 9.45 -6.71
C TYR A 285 -18.77 8.33 -7.58
N VAL A 286 -20.02 8.47 -8.01
CA VAL A 286 -20.63 7.68 -9.09
C VAL A 286 -21.01 8.64 -10.20
N GLN A 287 -20.48 8.42 -11.39
CA GLN A 287 -20.75 9.21 -12.58
C GLN A 287 -21.58 8.43 -13.59
N GLU A 288 -22.68 9.03 -14.02
CA GLU A 288 -23.52 8.57 -15.12
C GLU A 288 -22.87 8.97 -16.45
N LEU A 289 -22.38 8.00 -17.21
CA LEU A 289 -21.59 8.24 -18.43
C LEU A 289 -22.41 8.91 -19.54
N GLY A 290 -23.69 8.58 -19.66
CA GLY A 290 -24.56 9.17 -20.70
C GLY A 290 -24.85 10.66 -20.49
N THR A 291 -24.75 11.16 -19.26
CA THR A 291 -25.03 12.57 -18.92
C THR A 291 -23.80 13.34 -18.46
N GLY A 292 -22.71 12.64 -18.11
CA GLY A 292 -21.54 13.21 -17.46
C GLY A 292 -21.76 13.62 -16.00
N LYS A 293 -22.97 13.46 -15.44
CA LYS A 293 -23.29 13.89 -14.08
C LYS A 293 -22.63 12.95 -13.06
N ALA A 294 -21.83 13.52 -12.17
CA ALA A 294 -21.23 12.82 -11.04
C ALA A 294 -21.91 13.19 -9.72
N SER A 295 -22.19 12.18 -8.89
CA SER A 295 -22.74 12.34 -7.54
C SER A 295 -21.74 11.82 -6.53
N ARG A 296 -21.43 12.61 -5.50
CA ARG A 296 -20.60 12.16 -4.37
C ARG A 296 -21.43 11.27 -3.45
N VAL A 297 -21.04 10.01 -3.31
CA VAL A 297 -21.77 9.00 -2.51
C VAL A 297 -21.09 8.71 -1.17
N VAL A 298 -19.79 9.03 -1.05
CA VAL A 298 -19.06 9.08 0.23
C VAL A 298 -18.37 10.43 0.37
N GLU A 299 -18.64 11.14 1.46
CA GLU A 299 -17.93 12.38 1.81
C GLU A 299 -16.59 12.07 2.48
N GLY A 300 -15.49 12.61 1.95
CA GLY A 300 -14.15 12.28 2.39
C GLY A 300 -13.69 10.91 1.89
N LEU A 301 -12.40 10.61 2.09
CA LEU A 301 -11.85 9.31 1.77
C LEU A 301 -11.67 8.52 3.07
N SER A 302 -12.21 7.31 3.09
CA SER A 302 -12.03 6.41 4.23
C SER A 302 -10.60 5.84 4.22
N PHE A 303 -10.07 5.66 5.43
CA PHE A 303 -8.78 4.99 5.64
C PHE A 303 -8.92 3.47 5.67
N ASN A 304 -10.08 2.97 6.12
CA ASN A 304 -10.33 1.54 6.28
C ASN A 304 -11.20 0.93 5.19
N TYR A 305 -11.71 1.73 4.25
CA TYR A 305 -12.58 1.27 3.16
C TYR A 305 -12.05 1.84 1.85
N ALA A 306 -11.92 0.99 0.85
CA ALA A 306 -11.60 1.38 -0.52
C ALA A 306 -12.80 1.08 -1.41
N LEU A 307 -12.92 1.80 -2.53
CA LEU A 307 -13.86 1.45 -3.59
C LEU A 307 -13.54 0.05 -4.16
N THR A 308 -14.49 -0.87 -4.03
CA THR A 308 -14.32 -2.28 -4.41
C THR A 308 -15.29 -2.74 -5.49
N GLY A 309 -16.41 -2.03 -5.70
CA GLY A 309 -17.48 -2.52 -6.57
C GLY A 309 -18.54 -1.48 -6.94
N LEU A 310 -19.45 -1.90 -7.80
CA LEU A 310 -20.75 -1.27 -8.06
C LEU A 310 -21.83 -2.35 -7.93
N ASN A 311 -22.91 -2.05 -7.22
CA ASN A 311 -24.12 -2.86 -7.17
C ASN A 311 -25.27 -2.04 -7.76
N GLY A 312 -25.64 -2.33 -9.01
CA GLY A 312 -26.53 -1.47 -9.79
C GLY A 312 -25.96 -0.05 -9.92
N SER A 313 -26.62 0.93 -9.28
CA SER A 313 -26.18 2.33 -9.26
C SER A 313 -25.38 2.72 -8.02
N GLU A 314 -25.23 1.83 -7.05
CA GLU A 314 -24.60 2.14 -5.77
C GLU A 314 -23.15 1.66 -5.74
N ALA A 315 -22.22 2.55 -5.35
CA ALA A 315 -20.84 2.14 -5.14
C ALA A 315 -20.76 1.19 -3.92
N VAL A 316 -19.83 0.25 -3.95
CA VAL A 316 -19.51 -0.61 -2.82
C VAL A 316 -18.12 -0.25 -2.34
N VAL A 317 -18.01 0.07 -1.05
CA VAL A 317 -16.73 0.35 -0.38
C VAL A 317 -16.48 -0.71 0.68
N GLY A 318 -15.22 -1.12 0.85
CA GLY A 318 -14.89 -2.17 1.80
C GLY A 318 -13.41 -2.38 2.03
N SER A 319 -13.10 -3.23 3.00
CA SER A 319 -11.77 -3.78 3.19
C SER A 319 -11.81 -5.18 3.77
N PRO A 320 -10.69 -5.92 3.64
CA PRO A 320 -10.53 -7.18 4.33
C PRO A 320 -10.53 -7.10 5.85
N GLN A 321 -10.56 -5.92 6.45
CA GLN A 321 -10.49 -5.76 7.90
C GLN A 321 -11.84 -5.34 8.48
N LYS A 322 -12.64 -4.55 7.75
CA LYS A 322 -13.89 -3.96 8.25
C LYS A 322 -15.15 -4.44 7.51
N GLY A 323 -15.00 -5.27 6.48
CA GLY A 323 -16.13 -5.73 5.67
C GLY A 323 -16.48 -4.74 4.56
N TYR A 324 -17.64 -4.92 3.96
CA TYR A 324 -18.06 -4.23 2.73
C TYR A 324 -19.47 -3.67 2.90
N VAL A 325 -19.71 -2.45 2.40
CA VAL A 325 -20.98 -1.73 2.53
C VAL A 325 -21.34 -1.00 1.24
N GLN A 326 -22.64 -0.88 0.96
CA GLN A 326 -23.14 -0.01 -0.12
C GLN A 326 -23.03 1.45 0.30
N ALA A 327 -22.41 2.25 -0.54
CA ALA A 327 -22.20 3.67 -0.34
C ALA A 327 -23.41 4.47 -0.82
N ALA A 328 -24.22 4.93 0.14
CA ALA A 328 -25.33 5.84 -0.08
C ALA A 328 -25.34 6.94 1.00
N GLY A 329 -24.80 8.11 0.68
CA GLY A 329 -24.79 9.27 1.60
C GLY A 329 -23.90 9.06 2.83
N LEU A 330 -22.85 8.25 2.70
CA LEU A 330 -21.94 7.95 3.81
C LEU A 330 -20.91 9.07 3.99
N LYS A 331 -20.34 9.13 5.19
CA LYS A 331 -19.12 9.92 5.45
C LYS A 331 -18.00 8.97 5.79
N ALA A 332 -16.81 9.23 5.25
CA ALA A 332 -15.59 8.50 5.60
C ALA A 332 -15.38 8.46 7.12
N SER A 333 -15.61 9.58 7.82
CA SER A 333 -15.52 9.65 9.27
C SER A 333 -16.52 8.75 10.01
N THR A 334 -17.69 8.49 9.43
CA THR A 334 -18.66 7.54 9.99
C THR A 334 -18.25 6.10 9.71
N LEU A 335 -17.71 5.82 8.52
CA LEU A 335 -17.17 4.50 8.17
C LEU A 335 -15.96 4.12 9.03
N ASP A 336 -15.12 5.09 9.33
CA ASP A 336 -13.93 4.93 10.16
C ASP A 336 -14.25 4.98 11.67
N GLY A 337 -15.48 5.39 12.05
CA GLY A 337 -15.92 5.58 13.44
C GLY A 337 -15.16 6.69 14.19
N GLN A 338 -15.29 6.74 15.53
CA GLN A 338 -14.21 7.33 16.35
C GLN A 338 -12.97 6.51 16.01
N VAL A 339 -12.04 7.13 15.27
CA VAL A 339 -10.83 6.53 14.68
C VAL A 339 -10.26 5.43 15.59
N THR A 340 -10.69 4.20 15.32
CA THR A 340 -10.13 2.95 15.82
C THR A 340 -9.57 2.25 14.58
N THR A 341 -8.62 2.94 13.95
CA THR A 341 -7.97 2.58 12.69
C THR A 341 -7.13 1.31 12.84
N MET A 342 -7.66 0.20 12.34
CA MET A 342 -6.94 -0.90 11.68
C MET A 342 -5.52 -0.57 11.21
N GLY A 343 -4.45 -0.98 11.88
CA GLY A 343 -3.08 -0.60 11.59
C GLY A 343 -2.70 -0.94 10.16
N ARG A 344 -1.96 -0.04 9.52
CA ARG A 344 -1.42 -0.21 8.17
C ARG A 344 0.09 -0.20 8.24
N LEU A 345 0.76 -1.12 7.55
CA LEU A 345 2.21 -1.12 7.40
C LEU A 345 2.54 -1.21 5.91
N ASN A 346 3.14 -0.16 5.36
CA ASN A 346 3.66 -0.17 4.00
C ASN A 346 5.07 -0.80 4.03
N ARG A 347 5.39 -1.61 3.02
CA ARG A 347 6.73 -2.21 2.91
C ARG A 347 7.78 -1.14 2.63
N ALA A 348 8.72 -0.97 3.55
CA ALA A 348 9.93 -0.18 3.37
C ALA A 348 11.16 -1.04 3.68
N GLU A 349 12.23 -0.89 2.91
CA GLU A 349 13.52 -1.51 3.25
C GLU A 349 14.13 -0.76 4.44
N TYR A 350 14.53 -1.51 5.47
CA TYR A 350 15.20 -0.93 6.62
C TYR A 350 16.68 -0.68 6.30
N ILE A 351 17.20 0.45 6.78
CA ILE A 351 18.62 0.80 6.71
C ILE A 351 19.02 1.39 8.05
N HIS A 352 20.03 0.83 8.68
CA HIS A 352 20.61 1.32 9.91
C HIS A 352 21.73 2.32 9.65
N GLN A 353 21.65 3.53 10.21
CA GLN A 353 22.58 4.62 9.88
C GLN A 353 24.05 4.32 10.22
N LEU A 354 24.28 3.55 11.30
CA LEU A 354 25.62 3.16 11.74
C LEU A 354 26.18 1.91 11.05
N TRP A 355 25.29 0.99 10.66
CA TRP A 355 25.68 -0.41 10.44
C TRP A 355 25.46 -0.86 9.00
N ASP A 356 24.55 -0.20 8.28
CA ASP A 356 24.29 -0.44 6.86
C ASP A 356 25.04 0.55 5.95
N THR A 357 26.07 1.23 6.46
CA THR A 357 26.88 2.20 5.72
C THR A 357 28.35 1.76 5.68
N ARG A 358 29.21 2.47 4.92
CA ARG A 358 30.65 2.17 4.85
C ARG A 358 31.26 1.95 6.24
N ASN A 359 32.10 0.92 6.41
CA ASN A 359 32.69 0.61 7.73
C ASN A 359 33.52 1.77 8.32
N GLU A 360 34.06 2.63 7.45
CA GLU A 360 34.88 3.76 7.85
C GLU A 360 34.06 5.02 8.18
N PHE A 361 32.73 4.97 7.98
CA PHE A 361 31.81 6.08 8.15
C PHE A 361 31.17 6.09 9.54
N ASN A 362 31.26 7.23 10.22
CA ASN A 362 30.57 7.42 11.50
C ASN A 362 29.18 8.05 11.32
N GLY A 363 28.17 7.19 11.15
CA GLY A 363 26.79 7.58 10.86
C GLY A 363 25.99 8.24 11.99
N ASN A 364 26.60 8.61 13.13
CA ASN A 364 25.90 9.22 14.28
C ASN A 364 25.19 10.56 13.98
N SER A 365 25.40 11.16 12.80
CA SER A 365 24.72 12.38 12.33
C SER A 365 23.85 12.16 11.09
N SER A 366 23.57 10.90 10.75
CA SER A 366 23.05 10.52 9.44
C SER A 366 21.62 9.99 9.48
N CYS A 367 20.87 10.27 10.55
CA CYS A 367 19.46 9.89 10.68
C CYS A 367 18.58 10.45 9.56
N GLY A 368 18.72 11.74 9.22
CA GLY A 368 18.04 12.36 8.07
C GLY A 368 18.45 11.75 6.73
N PRO A 369 19.75 11.74 6.36
CA PRO A 369 20.24 11.05 5.17
C PRO A 369 19.74 9.61 5.02
N THR A 370 19.75 8.83 6.10
CA THR A 370 19.30 7.44 6.10
C THR A 370 17.78 7.36 5.90
N SER A 371 17.02 8.21 6.59
CA SER A 371 15.56 8.31 6.44
C SER A 371 15.15 8.66 5.01
N ALA A 372 15.83 9.62 4.39
CA ALA A 372 15.60 10.01 3.01
C ALA A 372 15.91 8.86 2.02
N VAL A 373 16.94 8.05 2.28
CA VAL A 373 17.21 6.87 1.43
C VAL A 373 16.14 5.80 1.64
N ILE A 374 15.73 5.50 2.88
CA ILE A 374 14.63 4.55 3.17
C ILE A 374 13.35 4.94 2.42
N ASP A 375 13.03 6.24 2.40
CA ASP A 375 11.86 6.77 1.68
C ASP A 375 11.91 6.47 0.17
N LEU A 376 13.11 6.56 -0.43
CA LEU A 376 13.32 6.46 -1.87
C LEU A 376 13.60 5.03 -2.37
N VAL A 377 14.26 4.16 -1.61
CA VAL A 377 14.67 2.80 -2.05
C VAL A 377 13.51 1.89 -2.44
N THR A 378 12.29 2.27 -2.05
CA THR A 378 11.09 1.51 -2.41
C THR A 378 10.54 1.90 -3.79
N TYR A 379 10.80 3.13 -4.27
CA TYR A 379 10.06 3.72 -5.40
C TYR A 379 10.85 4.60 -6.37
N GLN A 380 12.09 5.00 -6.07
CA GLN A 380 12.76 6.11 -6.78
C GLN A 380 14.27 5.92 -7.00
N LEU A 381 14.91 4.98 -6.29
CA LEU A 381 16.31 4.59 -6.55
C LEU A 381 16.34 3.31 -7.41
N PRO A 382 16.97 3.35 -8.60
CA PRO A 382 16.80 2.31 -9.61
C PRO A 382 17.61 1.03 -9.33
N ASN A 383 18.78 1.14 -8.69
CA ASN A 383 19.67 -0.02 -8.56
C ASN A 383 20.19 -0.16 -7.14
N GLU A 384 20.33 -1.39 -6.64
CA GLU A 384 21.08 -1.64 -5.42
C GLU A 384 22.48 -1.01 -5.56
N PHE A 385 22.81 -0.11 -4.65
CA PHE A 385 24.13 0.51 -4.56
C PHE A 385 24.72 0.12 -3.21
N GLY A 386 25.01 -1.17 -3.12
CA GLY A 386 25.32 -1.82 -1.86
C GLY A 386 26.80 -1.80 -1.49
N VAL A 387 27.07 -2.15 -0.22
CA VAL A 387 28.40 -2.24 0.37
C VAL A 387 28.46 -3.42 1.35
N GLN A 388 29.58 -4.14 1.34
CA GLN A 388 29.86 -5.14 2.36
C GLN A 388 30.27 -4.43 3.64
N VAL A 389 29.54 -4.68 4.71
CA VAL A 389 29.78 -4.12 6.04
C VAL A 389 30.20 -5.22 7.00
N SER A 390 30.87 -4.84 8.09
CA SER A 390 31.44 -5.75 9.09
C SER A 390 30.79 -5.64 10.47
N GLN A 391 29.97 -4.61 10.68
CA GLN A 391 29.30 -4.28 11.94
C GLN A 391 27.77 -4.24 11.72
N PRO A 392 26.95 -4.70 12.69
CA PRO A 392 27.34 -5.40 13.91
C PRO A 392 27.84 -6.83 13.63
N SER A 393 27.62 -7.34 12.41
CA SER A 393 28.19 -8.57 11.88
C SER A 393 28.40 -8.42 10.38
N SER A 394 29.18 -9.30 9.76
CA SER A 394 29.43 -9.21 8.32
C SER A 394 28.16 -9.45 7.51
N HIS A 395 27.71 -8.46 6.74
CA HIS A 395 26.55 -8.58 5.86
C HIS A 395 26.63 -7.63 4.66
N TRP A 396 25.78 -7.85 3.66
CA TRP A 396 25.64 -6.98 2.50
C TRP A 396 24.52 -5.96 2.77
N SER A 397 24.89 -4.68 2.93
CA SER A 397 23.93 -3.59 2.93
C SER A 397 23.61 -3.22 1.49
N LYS A 398 22.35 -3.40 1.07
CA LYS A 398 21.91 -3.20 -0.32
C LYS A 398 21.96 -1.75 -0.78
N TRP A 399 21.84 -0.80 0.15
CA TRP A 399 21.56 0.60 -0.16
C TRP A 399 22.56 1.58 0.49
N GLY A 400 23.51 1.07 1.27
CA GLY A 400 24.42 1.89 2.09
C GLY A 400 25.26 2.93 1.36
N ARG A 401 25.59 2.70 0.07
CA ARG A 401 26.39 3.66 -0.69
C ARG A 401 25.58 4.87 -1.14
N TYR A 402 24.25 4.79 -1.25
CA TYR A 402 23.44 6.00 -1.48
C TYR A 402 23.58 7.04 -0.36
N ILE A 403 23.92 6.57 0.85
CA ILE A 403 24.14 7.45 2.01
C ILE A 403 25.53 8.08 1.98
N THR A 404 26.55 7.36 1.52
CA THR A 404 27.98 7.67 1.77
C THR A 404 28.78 8.03 0.52
N ASP A 405 28.34 7.59 -0.66
CA ASP A 405 29.06 7.73 -1.93
C ASP A 405 28.34 8.69 -2.89
N GLU A 406 29.11 9.26 -3.81
CA GLU A 406 28.56 9.97 -4.95
C GLU A 406 27.75 9.03 -5.84
N PHE A 407 26.57 9.48 -6.26
CA PHE A 407 25.78 8.82 -7.28
C PHE A 407 25.05 9.87 -8.13
N SER A 408 24.57 9.45 -9.29
CA SER A 408 23.69 10.27 -10.13
C SER A 408 22.32 9.61 -10.24
N ASN A 409 21.27 10.40 -10.10
CA ASN A 409 19.90 9.96 -10.36
C ASN A 409 19.11 11.11 -10.98
N ARG A 410 18.27 10.81 -11.98
CA ARG A 410 17.38 11.78 -12.65
C ARG A 410 18.06 13.11 -13.03
N GLY A 411 19.28 13.03 -13.58
CA GLY A 411 20.04 14.19 -14.04
C GLY A 411 20.71 15.04 -12.94
N THR A 412 20.61 14.64 -11.67
CA THR A 412 21.36 15.26 -10.56
C THR A 412 22.49 14.33 -10.12
N THR A 413 23.70 14.87 -9.97
CA THR A 413 24.82 14.18 -9.30
C THR A 413 24.94 14.67 -7.85
N PHE A 414 24.80 13.75 -6.90
CA PHE A 414 24.86 14.03 -5.45
C PHE A 414 26.31 13.98 -4.96
N ASN A 415 27.11 14.96 -5.35
CA ASN A 415 28.56 15.03 -5.13
C ASN A 415 29.01 16.01 -4.03
N ARG A 416 28.07 16.70 -3.37
CA ARG A 416 28.38 17.53 -2.19
C ARG A 416 29.01 16.66 -1.12
N ALA A 417 30.02 17.18 -0.45
CA ALA A 417 30.77 16.44 0.55
C ALA A 417 30.62 17.05 1.93
N MET A 418 30.47 16.21 2.95
CA MET A 418 30.37 16.59 4.35
C MET A 418 31.14 15.61 5.22
N ASN A 419 31.76 16.10 6.29
CA ASN A 419 32.39 15.22 7.27
C ASN A 419 31.33 14.41 8.04
N ASP A 420 31.72 13.23 8.52
CA ASP A 420 30.89 12.42 9.41
C ASP A 420 30.89 12.98 10.85
N TRP A 421 30.24 12.27 11.77
CA TRP A 421 30.13 12.71 13.17
C TRP A 421 31.49 12.89 13.88
N SER A 422 32.47 12.01 13.60
CA SER A 422 33.84 12.10 14.12
C SER A 422 34.67 13.19 13.43
N ARG A 423 34.09 13.87 12.43
CA ARG A 423 34.75 14.87 11.57
C ARG A 423 35.86 14.28 10.72
N THR A 424 35.80 12.97 10.50
CA THR A 424 36.77 12.22 9.73
C THR A 424 36.18 11.90 8.36
N GLY A 425 37.04 11.90 7.34
CA GLY A 425 36.60 11.65 5.97
C GLY A 425 35.76 12.78 5.38
N SER A 426 35.46 12.63 4.10
CA SER A 426 34.64 13.56 3.32
C SER A 426 33.66 12.72 2.50
N TRP A 427 32.44 12.63 3.01
CA TRP A 427 31.42 11.68 2.55
C TRP A 427 30.41 12.39 1.66
N LYS A 428 29.94 11.70 0.61
CA LYS A 428 29.06 12.25 -0.42
C LYS A 428 27.67 11.59 -0.35
N GLY A 429 26.88 11.64 -1.42
CA GLY A 429 25.55 11.04 -1.46
C GLY A 429 24.56 11.79 -0.59
N ALA A 430 23.62 11.05 0.01
CA ALA A 430 22.61 11.64 0.89
C ALA A 430 23.25 12.37 2.09
N HIS A 431 24.30 11.82 2.70
CA HIS A 431 24.98 12.46 3.84
C HIS A 431 25.59 13.79 3.42
N GLY A 432 26.39 13.80 2.36
CA GLY A 432 27.03 15.01 1.88
C GLY A 432 26.05 16.09 1.37
N TRP A 433 24.89 15.68 0.87
CA TRP A 433 23.88 16.61 0.36
C TRP A 433 23.00 17.22 1.46
N ILE A 434 22.57 16.40 2.42
CA ILE A 434 21.56 16.77 3.43
C ILE A 434 22.22 17.37 4.68
N THR A 435 23.41 16.90 5.05
CA THR A 435 24.07 17.27 6.30
C THR A 435 24.87 18.55 6.18
N GLY A 436 24.91 19.35 7.26
CA GLY A 436 25.78 20.51 7.40
C GLY A 436 25.97 20.92 8.87
N TYR A 437 26.75 21.98 9.12
CA TYR A 437 27.03 22.46 10.48
C TYR A 437 25.93 23.38 11.03
N TYR A 438 24.70 22.86 11.11
CA TYR A 438 23.52 23.61 11.56
C TYR A 438 23.23 23.43 13.05
N CYS A 439 23.75 22.36 13.65
CA CYS A 439 23.48 22.03 15.04
C CYS A 439 24.48 22.68 15.99
N GLN A 440 23.94 23.22 17.09
CA GLN A 440 24.72 23.87 18.13
C GLN A 440 25.75 22.91 18.74
N GLY A 441 26.86 23.49 19.18
CA GLY A 441 28.00 22.77 19.77
C GLY A 441 29.26 23.58 19.59
N ASN A 442 30.27 23.36 20.45
CA ASN A 442 31.59 23.93 20.26
C ASN A 442 32.65 22.80 20.22
N PRO A 443 33.18 22.46 19.04
CA PRO A 443 32.81 22.98 17.71
C PRO A 443 31.43 22.47 17.23
N ALA A 444 30.79 23.20 16.30
CA ALA A 444 29.46 22.86 15.76
C ALA A 444 29.45 21.48 15.10
N ARG A 445 28.41 20.66 15.32
CA ARG A 445 28.34 19.27 14.84
C ARG A 445 27.55 19.14 13.53
N PRO A 446 27.90 18.18 12.66
CA PRO A 446 27.13 17.90 11.46
C PRO A 446 25.73 17.38 11.85
N CYS A 447 24.70 17.87 11.17
CA CYS A 447 23.34 17.34 11.26
C CYS A 447 22.52 17.67 10.01
N ALA A 448 21.37 17.00 9.85
CA ALA A 448 20.51 17.15 8.70
C ALA A 448 19.89 18.56 8.61
N SER A 449 19.81 19.11 7.40
CA SER A 449 19.04 20.32 7.08
C SER A 449 17.72 19.96 6.43
N TRP A 450 16.66 20.55 6.96
CA TRP A 450 15.29 20.37 6.46
C TRP A 450 15.12 20.79 5.00
N GLU A 451 15.80 21.87 4.59
CA GLU A 451 15.75 22.35 3.21
C GLU A 451 16.51 21.43 2.27
N SER A 452 17.64 20.89 2.73
CA SER A 452 18.48 20.00 1.94
C SER A 452 17.87 18.60 1.80
N GLU A 453 17.17 18.12 2.83
CA GLU A 453 16.39 16.89 2.79
C GLU A 453 15.25 16.97 1.77
N ARG A 454 14.46 18.06 1.83
CA ARG A 454 13.43 18.32 0.81
C ARG A 454 13.99 18.39 -0.60
N ASP A 455 15.11 19.10 -0.80
CA ASP A 455 15.76 19.23 -2.11
C ASP A 455 16.29 17.88 -2.61
N PHE A 456 16.89 17.07 -1.73
CA PHE A 456 17.36 15.72 -2.07
C PHE A 456 16.22 14.82 -2.55
N LEU A 457 15.12 14.74 -1.77
CA LEU A 457 13.94 13.95 -2.12
C LEU A 457 13.33 14.44 -3.45
N ALA A 458 13.16 15.75 -3.62
CA ALA A 458 12.58 16.33 -4.83
C ALA A 458 13.44 16.10 -6.08
N ARG A 459 14.78 16.11 -5.97
CA ARG A 459 15.70 15.81 -7.08
C ARG A 459 15.74 14.35 -7.47
N ASN A 460 15.44 13.45 -6.52
CA ASN A 460 15.13 12.05 -6.82
C ASN A 460 13.69 11.88 -7.32
N GLY A 461 12.92 12.98 -7.44
CA GLY A 461 11.59 13.08 -8.05
C GLY A 461 10.44 12.64 -7.14
N ALA A 462 10.63 12.74 -5.82
CA ALA A 462 9.55 12.65 -4.85
C ALA A 462 8.67 13.90 -4.87
N ALA A 463 7.38 13.71 -4.56
CA ALA A 463 6.44 14.81 -4.39
C ALA A 463 6.35 15.22 -2.92
N VAL A 464 7.35 15.99 -2.48
CA VAL A 464 7.59 16.28 -1.07
C VAL A 464 6.61 17.31 -0.51
N GLN A 465 5.86 16.91 0.51
CA GLN A 465 5.11 17.81 1.38
C GLN A 465 5.85 17.96 2.71
N GLN A 466 6.10 19.20 3.13
CA GLN A 466 6.81 19.51 4.36
C GLN A 466 5.91 20.32 5.28
N GLY A 467 5.83 19.96 6.57
CA GLY A 467 5.07 20.73 7.54
C GLY A 467 4.90 20.02 8.88
N ASN A 468 4.05 20.61 9.72
CA ASN A 468 3.66 20.03 11.01
C ASN A 468 2.32 19.33 10.83
N PHE A 469 2.38 18.04 10.50
CA PHE A 469 1.22 17.21 10.28
C PHE A 469 0.61 16.72 11.60
N THR A 470 -0.70 16.63 11.63
CA THR A 470 -1.42 15.91 12.69
C THR A 470 -1.24 14.40 12.52
N PRO A 471 -1.46 13.58 13.57
CA PRO A 471 -1.48 12.13 13.43
C PRO A 471 -2.40 11.64 12.31
N ALA A 472 -3.54 12.29 12.10
CA ALA A 472 -4.49 11.95 11.05
C ALA A 472 -3.92 12.20 9.63
N GLN A 473 -3.19 13.31 9.44
CA GLN A 473 -2.55 13.61 8.16
C GLN A 473 -1.41 12.63 7.84
N VAL A 474 -0.64 12.22 8.85
CA VAL A 474 0.40 11.19 8.69
C VAL A 474 -0.23 9.89 8.21
N ARG A 475 -1.30 9.43 8.85
CA ARG A 475 -2.04 8.23 8.41
C ARG A 475 -2.51 8.37 6.97
N ALA A 476 -3.06 9.53 6.60
CA ALA A 476 -3.49 9.80 5.22
C ALA A 476 -2.36 9.70 4.18
N PHE A 477 -1.12 10.09 4.53
CA PHE A 477 0.04 9.92 3.65
C PHE A 477 0.44 8.45 3.51
N ILE A 478 0.49 7.72 4.63
CA ILE A 478 0.72 6.27 4.61
C ILE A 478 -0.34 5.59 3.75
N ASP A 479 -1.58 6.05 3.78
CA ASP A 479 -2.65 5.50 2.95
C ASP A 479 -2.54 5.77 1.45
N GLN A 480 -1.76 6.78 1.08
CA GLN A 480 -1.36 7.09 -0.29
C GLN A 480 -0.15 6.26 -0.75
N GLY A 481 0.40 5.41 0.11
CA GLY A 481 1.64 4.68 -0.15
C GLY A 481 2.91 5.52 0.08
N LYS A 482 2.76 6.74 0.59
CA LYS A 482 3.89 7.61 0.96
C LYS A 482 4.45 7.21 2.31
N PHE A 483 5.73 7.40 2.52
CA PHE A 483 6.28 7.37 3.88
C PHE A 483 6.35 8.77 4.46
N VAL A 484 6.51 8.85 5.77
CA VAL A 484 6.64 10.13 6.47
C VAL A 484 7.91 10.14 7.30
N ILE A 485 8.90 10.92 6.89
CA ILE A 485 10.08 11.20 7.69
C ILE A 485 9.68 12.17 8.81
N MET A 486 10.04 11.85 10.04
CA MET A 486 9.70 12.65 11.21
C MET A 486 10.94 13.04 12.00
N SER A 487 11.15 14.34 12.16
CA SER A 487 12.04 14.90 13.16
C SER A 487 11.26 15.08 14.47
N GLY A 488 11.78 14.55 15.57
CA GLY A 488 11.08 14.56 16.85
C GLY A 488 12.02 14.52 18.05
N SER A 489 11.46 14.27 19.24
CA SER A 489 12.23 14.08 20.47
C SER A 489 12.39 12.65 20.93
N TRP A 490 11.73 11.68 20.29
CA TRP A 490 11.96 10.23 20.47
C TRP A 490 12.29 9.84 21.92
N GLY A 491 11.32 10.04 22.81
CA GLY A 491 11.52 9.97 24.26
C GLY A 491 12.38 11.14 24.76
N SER A 492 13.64 10.85 25.12
CA SER A 492 14.61 11.84 25.64
C SER A 492 15.59 12.36 24.58
N THR A 493 15.52 11.86 23.34
CA THR A 493 16.50 12.15 22.28
C THR A 493 15.97 13.19 21.28
N ALA A 494 16.25 14.46 21.56
CA ALA A 494 15.87 15.56 20.68
C ALA A 494 16.62 15.57 19.33
N GLY A 495 15.90 15.85 18.24
CA GLY A 495 16.48 16.09 16.92
C GLY A 495 16.79 14.83 16.12
N HIS A 496 16.25 13.68 16.52
CA HIS A 496 16.36 12.43 15.76
C HIS A 496 15.32 12.35 14.64
N LEU A 497 15.71 11.72 13.52
CA LEU A 497 14.90 11.55 12.33
C LEU A 497 14.73 10.06 12.00
N SER A 498 13.48 9.64 11.81
CA SER A 498 13.14 8.28 11.43
C SER A 498 11.94 8.27 10.49
N VAL A 499 11.69 7.13 9.84
CA VAL A 499 10.65 7.00 8.83
C VAL A 499 9.45 6.28 9.39
N VAL A 500 8.30 6.95 9.41
CA VAL A 500 7.01 6.29 9.63
C VAL A 500 6.60 5.58 8.36
N ILE A 501 6.44 4.28 8.50
CA ILE A 501 6.11 3.35 7.42
C ILE A 501 4.71 2.76 7.60
N GLY A 502 4.09 3.04 8.75
CA GLY A 502 2.78 2.51 9.09
C GLY A 502 2.18 3.11 10.35
N TYR A 503 1.01 2.66 10.72
CA TYR A 503 0.33 2.96 11.96
C TYR A 503 -0.37 1.74 12.54
N HIS A 504 -0.74 1.80 13.82
CA HIS A 504 -1.46 0.77 14.56
C HIS A 504 -2.76 1.34 15.19
N ASP A 505 -3.65 0.44 15.59
CA ASP A 505 -5.00 0.70 16.14
C ASP A 505 -4.99 1.51 17.41
N ASN A 506 -4.00 1.26 18.24
CA ASN A 506 -3.83 1.93 19.53
C ASN A 506 -3.31 3.38 19.40
N GLY A 507 -3.26 3.95 18.20
CA GLY A 507 -2.76 5.30 17.97
C GLY A 507 -1.25 5.39 17.70
N SER A 508 -0.52 4.29 17.81
CA SER A 508 0.92 4.23 17.53
C SER A 508 1.24 4.20 16.04
N PHE A 509 2.52 4.40 15.73
CA PHE A 509 3.10 4.41 14.39
C PHE A 509 4.19 3.34 14.28
N TYR A 510 4.18 2.61 13.16
CA TYR A 510 5.29 1.74 12.79
C TYR A 510 6.38 2.58 12.15
N VAL A 511 7.61 2.40 12.63
CA VAL A 511 8.74 3.26 12.31
C VAL A 511 9.97 2.41 12.01
N HIS A 512 10.67 2.77 10.95
CA HIS A 512 12.07 2.41 10.79
C HIS A 512 12.93 3.43 11.53
N ASP A 513 13.31 3.09 12.76
CA ASP A 513 14.21 3.89 13.58
C ASP A 513 15.64 3.73 13.07
N THR A 514 16.16 4.78 12.45
CA THR A 514 17.45 4.73 11.74
C THR A 514 18.65 4.52 12.66
N TYR A 515 18.49 4.70 13.97
CA TYR A 515 19.55 4.57 14.96
C TYR A 515 19.38 3.36 15.90
N GLY A 516 18.25 2.66 15.87
CA GLY A 516 17.96 1.51 16.75
C GLY A 516 16.70 1.67 17.58
N ALA A 517 16.17 0.59 18.16
CA ALA A 517 14.96 0.69 18.96
C ALA A 517 15.14 1.63 20.16
N GLY A 518 14.15 2.48 20.40
CA GLY A 518 14.25 3.53 21.40
C GLY A 518 15.33 4.58 21.14
N THR A 519 15.89 4.63 19.93
CA THR A 519 17.01 5.52 19.56
C THR A 519 18.25 5.29 20.45
N ASP A 520 18.62 4.03 20.67
CA ASP A 520 19.69 3.64 21.61
C ASP A 520 21.01 3.21 20.94
N GLY A 521 21.06 3.06 19.61
CA GLY A 521 22.25 2.63 18.85
C GLY A 521 22.26 1.14 18.49
N SER A 522 21.28 0.37 18.94
CA SER A 522 21.15 -1.07 18.67
C SER A 522 20.65 -1.36 17.25
N TYR A 523 20.94 -2.53 16.70
CA TYR A 523 20.63 -2.86 15.29
C TYR A 523 19.13 -3.13 15.02
N ASP A 524 18.28 -3.12 16.04
CA ASP A 524 16.90 -3.60 15.97
C ASP A 524 15.87 -2.52 15.60
N GLY A 525 16.27 -1.40 15.00
CA GLY A 525 15.37 -0.27 14.71
C GLY A 525 14.30 -0.51 13.63
N ALA A 526 14.24 -1.68 12.99
CA ALA A 526 13.23 -1.97 11.98
C ALA A 526 11.83 -2.18 12.57
N ASN A 527 10.79 -1.65 11.93
CA ASN A 527 9.37 -1.87 12.26
C ASN A 527 9.00 -1.59 13.73
N GLN A 528 9.68 -0.66 14.39
CA GLN A 528 9.44 -0.28 15.77
C GLN A 528 8.07 0.39 15.94
N LEU A 529 7.41 0.14 17.06
CA LEU A 529 6.07 0.67 17.32
C LEU A 529 6.14 1.78 18.39
N TYR A 530 5.89 3.02 17.98
CA TYR A 530 5.98 4.18 18.87
C TYR A 530 4.69 4.99 18.95
N THR A 531 4.40 5.56 20.11
CA THR A 531 3.27 6.48 20.28
C THR A 531 3.61 7.86 19.73
N TRP A 532 2.59 8.64 19.36
CA TRP A 532 2.79 10.03 18.96
C TRP A 532 3.50 10.87 20.02
N GLY A 533 3.21 10.61 21.31
CA GLY A 533 3.85 11.29 22.43
C GLY A 533 5.32 10.90 22.60
N TYR A 534 5.69 9.67 22.28
CA TYR A 534 7.09 9.24 22.27
C TYR A 534 7.86 9.92 21.13
N ILE A 535 7.30 9.92 19.91
CA ILE A 535 7.92 10.57 18.75
C ILE A 535 8.02 12.09 18.97
N ALA A 536 6.95 12.70 19.47
CA ALA A 536 6.77 14.14 19.66
C ALA A 536 7.31 14.96 18.45
N PRO A 537 6.72 14.75 17.25
CA PRO A 537 7.30 15.27 16.03
C PRO A 537 7.19 16.80 16.00
N VAL A 538 8.28 17.45 15.60
CA VAL A 538 8.39 18.91 15.47
C VAL A 538 8.46 19.37 14.02
N GLN A 539 8.82 18.47 13.11
CA GLN A 539 8.91 18.73 11.67
C GLN A 539 8.79 17.40 10.91
N MET A 540 8.06 17.38 9.79
CA MET A 540 7.84 16.16 9.01
C MET A 540 7.93 16.41 7.49
N TRP A 541 8.21 15.34 6.75
CA TRP A 541 8.20 15.27 5.28
C TRP A 541 7.44 14.02 4.82
N ALA A 542 6.48 14.20 3.91
CA ALA A 542 5.79 13.10 3.26
C ALA A 542 6.13 13.11 1.77
N ALA A 543 6.65 12.01 1.23
CA ALA A 543 7.26 11.96 -0.08
C ALA A 543 6.66 10.87 -0.98
#